data_AF-A0A954J9V1-F1
#
_entry.id   AF-A0A954J9V1-F1
#
_cell.length_a   1.000
_cell.length_b   1.000
_cell.length_c   1.000
_cell.angle_alpha   90.00
_cell.angle_beta   90.00
_cell.angle_gamma   90.00
#
_symmetry.space_group_name_H-M   'P 1'
#
loop_
_entity.id
_entity.type
_entity.pdbx_description
1 polymer ?
#
loop_
_entity_poly.entity_id
_entity_poly.type
_entity_poly.pdbx_seq_one_letter_code
_entity_poly.pdbx_strand_id
1 'polypeptide(L)'
;MSFQFRLESVLRYRRHQLDLCRQLMSEVLRDIERCELEIQQTLADRAEALQYLRQISESGQLDVRKMSTIRLEIVSHEKSERNQRNSAARYQKQLELCRQAVQKADAAVKALEKLKTRQLQQAQKEEQKRTDLTTQEIWLARNFGPTSDRSMSLNNSTDRE
;
A
#
# COMPACT_ATOMS: atom_id res chain seq x y z
N MET A 1 1.55 27.39 17.02
CA MET A 1 2.55 27.08 15.96
C MET A 1 2.15 25.74 15.36
N SER A 2 2.15 25.56 14.03
CA SER A 2 1.75 24.27 13.44
C SER A 2 2.84 23.21 13.63
N PHE A 3 2.46 22.01 14.09
CA PHE A 3 3.37 20.88 14.24
C PHE A 3 3.92 20.43 12.87
N GLN A 4 5.25 20.35 12.74
CA GLN A 4 5.92 19.82 11.55
C GLN A 4 6.69 18.54 11.90
N PHE A 5 6.33 17.44 11.23
CA PHE A 5 7.02 16.18 11.42
C PHE A 5 8.33 16.16 10.62
N ARG A 6 9.48 16.08 11.32
CA ARG A 6 10.82 16.17 10.70
C ARG A 6 11.10 15.07 9.67
N LEU A 7 10.45 13.91 9.80
CA LEU A 7 10.63 12.75 8.90
C LEU A 7 9.51 12.62 7.87
N GLU A 8 8.79 13.70 7.55
CA GLU A 8 7.67 13.66 6.60
C GLU A 8 8.11 13.22 5.19
N SER A 9 9.27 13.68 4.71
CA SER A 9 9.84 13.26 3.43
C SER A 9 10.14 11.75 3.41
N VAL A 10 10.68 11.22 4.50
CA VAL A 10 10.95 9.78 4.66
C VAL A 10 9.65 8.98 4.68
N LEU A 11 8.62 9.46 5.39
CA LEU A 11 7.31 8.82 5.42
C LEU A 11 6.67 8.76 4.03
N ARG A 12 6.74 9.86 3.26
CA ARG A 12 6.26 9.90 1.86
C ARG A 12 7.00 8.89 0.99
N TYR A 13 8.33 8.86 1.09
CA TYR A 13 9.14 7.89 0.35
C TYR A 13 8.78 6.44 0.69
N ARG A 14 8.60 6.12 1.98
CA ARG A 14 8.22 4.76 2.41
C ARG A 14 6.82 4.36 1.94
N ARG A 15 5.86 5.29 1.92
CA ARG A 15 4.54 5.05 1.33
C ARG A 15 4.64 4.74 -0.16
N HIS A 16 5.43 5.52 -0.90
CA HIS A 16 5.67 5.25 -2.31
C HIS A 16 6.33 3.88 -2.54
N GLN A 17 7.30 3.48 -1.71
CA GLN A 17 7.87 2.12 -1.78
C GLN A 17 6.83 1.03 -1.54
N LEU A 18 5.93 1.20 -0.58
CA LEU A 18 4.84 0.27 -0.34
C LEU A 18 3.91 0.15 -1.55
N ASP A 19 3.59 1.27 -2.19
CA ASP A 19 2.76 1.29 -3.40
C ASP A 19 3.44 0.58 -4.56
N LEU A 20 4.74 0.79 -4.77
CA LEU A 20 5.53 0.04 -5.77
C LEU A 20 5.51 -1.47 -5.49
N CYS A 21 5.69 -1.89 -4.24
CA CYS A 21 5.62 -3.31 -3.88
C CYS A 21 4.23 -3.90 -4.17
N ARG A 22 3.15 -3.14 -3.95
CA ARG A 22 1.77 -3.56 -4.26
C ARG A 22 1.54 -3.65 -5.76
N GLN A 23 2.07 -2.70 -6.54
CA GLN A 23 2.01 -2.74 -8.01
C GLN A 23 2.71 -3.98 -8.55
N LEU A 24 3.94 -4.26 -8.12
CA LEU A 24 4.67 -5.47 -8.51
C LEU A 24 3.91 -6.75 -8.13
N MET A 25 3.32 -6.80 -6.93
CA MET A 25 2.49 -7.94 -6.52
C MET A 25 1.29 -8.14 -7.44
N SER A 26 0.65 -7.04 -7.88
CA SER A 26 -0.49 -7.09 -8.80
C SER A 26 -0.09 -7.55 -10.20
N GLU A 27 1.11 -7.19 -10.68
CA GLU A 27 1.66 -7.67 -11.94
C GLU A 27 1.90 -9.19 -11.90
N VAL A 28 2.52 -9.68 -10.82
CA VAL A 28 2.75 -11.12 -10.63
C VAL A 28 1.43 -11.90 -10.57
N LEU A 29 0.40 -11.36 -9.92
CA LEU A 29 -0.93 -11.99 -9.91
C LEU A 29 -1.54 -12.10 -11.32
N ARG A 30 -1.44 -11.02 -12.12
CA ARG A 30 -1.89 -11.04 -13.52
C ARG A 30 -1.11 -12.05 -14.36
N ASP A 31 0.18 -12.18 -14.13
CA ASP A 31 1.01 -13.16 -14.82
C ASP A 31 0.61 -14.61 -14.48
N ILE A 32 0.24 -14.87 -13.22
CA ILE A 32 -0.32 -16.17 -12.78
C ILE A 32 -1.64 -16.45 -13.51
N GLU A 33 -2.59 -15.50 -13.46
CA GLU A 33 -3.89 -15.63 -14.13
C GLU A 33 -3.73 -15.87 -15.64
N ARG A 34 -2.80 -15.16 -16.29
CA ARG A 34 -2.48 -15.37 -17.71
C ARG A 34 -1.96 -16.79 -17.95
N CYS A 35 -1.03 -17.29 -17.13
CA CYS A 35 -0.55 -18.67 -17.27
C CYS A 35 -1.67 -19.70 -17.08
N GLU A 36 -2.61 -19.47 -16.15
CA GLU A 36 -3.76 -20.37 -15.96
C GLU A 36 -4.68 -20.39 -17.17
N LEU A 37 -4.97 -19.23 -17.77
CA LEU A 37 -5.75 -19.13 -19.01
C LEU A 37 -5.05 -19.83 -20.18
N GLU A 38 -3.74 -19.61 -20.35
CA GLU A 38 -2.95 -20.25 -21.40
C GLU A 38 -2.90 -21.78 -21.26
N ILE A 39 -2.84 -22.28 -20.01
CA ILE A 39 -2.92 -23.73 -19.73
C ILE A 39 -4.29 -24.26 -20.14
N GLN A 40 -5.38 -23.58 -19.78
CA GLN A 40 -6.74 -24.01 -20.14
C GLN A 40 -6.93 -24.04 -21.67
N GLN A 41 -6.44 -23.02 -22.37
CA GLN A 41 -6.46 -22.98 -23.84
C GLN A 41 -5.67 -24.15 -24.44
N THR A 42 -4.43 -24.35 -23.99
CA THR A 42 -3.58 -25.45 -24.49
C THR A 42 -4.20 -26.83 -24.24
N LEU A 43 -4.91 -27.00 -23.12
CA LEU A 43 -5.66 -28.24 -22.82
C LEU A 43 -6.86 -28.43 -23.74
N ALA A 44 -7.58 -27.36 -24.07
CA ALA A 44 -8.70 -27.40 -25.01
C ALA A 44 -8.21 -27.75 -26.43
N ASP A 45 -7.17 -27.08 -26.92
CA ASP A 45 -6.57 -27.33 -28.24
C ASP A 45 -6.08 -28.78 -28.35
N ARG A 46 -5.42 -29.28 -27.30
CA ARG A 46 -4.98 -30.68 -27.23
C ARG A 46 -6.15 -31.67 -27.26
N ALA A 47 -7.24 -31.37 -26.57
CA ALA A 47 -8.44 -32.21 -26.57
C ALA A 47 -9.07 -32.26 -27.97
N GLU A 48 -9.14 -31.12 -28.66
CA GLU A 48 -9.61 -31.04 -30.04
C GLU A 48 -8.72 -31.84 -31.01
N ALA A 49 -7.40 -31.69 -30.92
CA ALA A 49 -6.45 -32.46 -31.73
C ALA A 49 -6.58 -33.98 -31.50
N LEU A 50 -6.77 -34.40 -30.24
CA LEU A 50 -7.03 -35.81 -29.91
C LEU A 50 -8.36 -36.31 -30.47
N GLN A 51 -9.41 -35.51 -30.41
CA GLN A 51 -10.72 -35.85 -30.97
C GLN A 51 -10.64 -36.00 -32.49
N TYR A 52 -9.95 -35.07 -33.16
CA TYR A 52 -9.72 -35.14 -34.60
C TYR A 52 -8.92 -36.38 -34.99
N LEU A 53 -7.88 -36.73 -34.23
CA LEU A 53 -7.11 -37.95 -34.44
C LEU A 53 -7.98 -39.22 -34.33
N ARG A 54 -8.91 -39.27 -33.36
CA ARG A 54 -9.86 -40.38 -33.21
C ARG A 54 -10.79 -40.50 -34.40
N GLN A 55 -11.37 -39.38 -34.85
CA GLN A 55 -12.26 -39.34 -36.02
C GLN A 55 -11.57 -39.86 -37.29
N ILE A 56 -10.31 -39.46 -37.54
CA ILE A 56 -9.53 -40.00 -38.65
C ILE A 56 -9.35 -41.51 -38.50
N SER A 57 -9.01 -41.99 -37.31
CA SER A 57 -8.82 -43.43 -37.07
C SER A 57 -10.09 -44.25 -37.27
N GLU A 58 -11.26 -43.70 -36.90
CA GLU A 58 -12.57 -44.35 -37.03
C GLU A 58 -13.06 -44.35 -38.48
N SER A 59 -12.69 -43.35 -39.29
CA SER A 59 -13.09 -43.24 -40.70
C SER A 59 -12.48 -44.31 -41.62
N GLY A 60 -11.51 -45.09 -41.13
CA GLY A 60 -10.80 -46.11 -41.91
C GLY A 60 -9.85 -45.56 -42.99
N GLN A 61 -9.81 -44.25 -43.21
CA GLN A 61 -8.86 -43.60 -44.11
C GLN A 61 -7.52 -43.37 -43.38
N LEU A 62 -6.58 -44.28 -43.59
CA LEU A 62 -5.21 -44.20 -43.04
C LEU A 62 -4.36 -43.19 -43.82
N ASP A 63 -4.57 -41.89 -43.57
CA ASP A 63 -3.62 -40.86 -43.99
C ASP A 63 -2.50 -40.73 -42.95
N VAL A 64 -1.45 -41.52 -43.14
CA VAL A 64 -0.29 -41.60 -42.24
C VAL A 64 0.37 -40.23 -42.04
N ARG A 65 0.41 -39.38 -43.08
CA ARG A 65 1.01 -38.05 -42.98
C ARG A 65 0.20 -37.16 -42.06
N LYS A 66 -1.13 -37.07 -42.25
CA LYS A 66 -2.01 -36.28 -41.38
C LYS A 66 -1.95 -36.74 -39.93
N MET A 67 -2.00 -38.06 -39.70
CA MET A 67 -1.89 -38.62 -38.34
C MET A 67 -0.55 -38.28 -37.68
N SER A 68 0.55 -38.28 -38.44
CA SER A 68 1.86 -37.90 -37.92
C SER A 68 1.92 -36.43 -37.52
N THR A 69 1.34 -35.53 -38.33
CA THR A 69 1.28 -34.09 -38.02
C THR A 69 0.50 -33.83 -36.74
N ILE A 70 -0.69 -34.42 -36.59
CA ILE A 70 -1.54 -34.21 -35.40
C ILE A 70 -0.85 -34.75 -34.14
N ARG A 71 -0.13 -35.88 -34.23
CA ARG A 71 0.66 -36.39 -33.11
C ARG A 71 1.78 -35.43 -32.70
N LEU A 72 2.45 -34.80 -33.67
CA LEU A 72 3.46 -33.78 -33.39
C LEU A 72 2.84 -32.54 -32.72
N GLU A 73 1.66 -32.12 -33.18
CA GLU A 73 0.90 -31.03 -32.56
C GLU A 73 0.56 -31.36 -31.10
N ILE A 74 0.02 -32.55 -30.81
CA ILE A 74 -0.27 -33.00 -29.44
C ILE A 74 0.99 -32.94 -28.55
N VAL A 75 2.12 -33.46 -29.02
CA VAL A 75 3.40 -33.40 -28.27
C VAL A 75 3.84 -31.94 -28.05
N SER A 76 3.61 -31.06 -29.02
CA SER A 76 3.91 -29.63 -28.88
C SER A 76 3.03 -28.96 -27.83
N HIS A 77 1.74 -29.29 -27.77
CA HIS A 77 0.82 -28.81 -26.74
C HIS A 77 1.22 -29.31 -25.35
N GLU A 78 1.59 -30.59 -25.20
CA GLU A 78 2.09 -31.14 -23.92
C GLU A 78 3.36 -30.41 -23.43
N LYS A 79 4.27 -30.10 -24.36
CA LYS A 79 5.47 -29.31 -24.04
C LYS A 79 5.11 -27.89 -23.61
N SER A 80 4.16 -27.25 -24.31
CA SER A 80 3.68 -25.91 -23.97
C SER A 80 3.02 -25.87 -22.59
N GLU A 81 2.10 -26.81 -22.33
CA GLU A 81 1.41 -27.00 -21.04
C GLU A 81 2.43 -27.15 -19.90
N ARG A 82 3.46 -27.99 -20.09
CA ARG A 82 4.53 -28.18 -19.10
C ARG A 82 5.31 -26.90 -18.85
N ASN A 83 5.63 -26.15 -19.90
CA ASN A 83 6.35 -24.87 -19.78
C ASN A 83 5.51 -23.83 -19.03
N GLN A 84 4.23 -23.70 -19.34
CA GLN A 84 3.30 -22.78 -18.67
C GLN A 84 3.15 -23.15 -17.19
N ARG A 85 3.02 -24.44 -16.85
CA ARG A 85 3.01 -24.89 -15.44
C ARG A 85 4.29 -24.54 -14.69
N ASN A 86 5.45 -24.71 -15.34
CA ASN A 86 6.72 -24.31 -14.75
C ASN A 86 6.79 -22.79 -14.52
N SER A 87 6.28 -21.99 -15.46
CA SER A 87 6.17 -20.54 -15.31
C SER A 87 5.23 -20.17 -14.17
N ALA A 88 4.04 -20.76 -14.08
CA ALA A 88 3.10 -20.54 -12.99
C ALA A 88 3.74 -20.84 -11.62
N ALA A 89 4.46 -21.96 -11.48
CA ALA A 89 5.18 -22.29 -10.26
C ALA A 89 6.28 -21.27 -9.91
N ARG A 90 6.95 -20.66 -10.92
CA ARG A 90 7.92 -19.58 -10.71
C ARG A 90 7.23 -18.30 -10.24
N TYR A 91 6.11 -17.92 -10.86
CA TYR A 91 5.34 -16.75 -10.46
C TYR A 91 4.75 -16.90 -9.06
N GLN A 92 4.30 -18.10 -8.66
CA GLN A 92 3.89 -18.37 -7.29
C GLN A 92 5.02 -18.13 -6.27
N LYS A 93 6.25 -18.54 -6.59
CA LYS A 93 7.42 -18.23 -5.74
C LYS A 93 7.69 -16.73 -5.67
N GLN A 94 7.57 -16.03 -6.79
CA GLN A 94 7.72 -14.57 -6.83
C GLN A 94 6.63 -13.87 -6.02
N LEU A 95 5.39 -14.37 -6.06
CA LEU A 95 4.27 -13.84 -5.30
C LEU A 95 4.56 -13.88 -3.80
N GLU A 96 5.14 -14.97 -3.29
CA GLU A 96 5.54 -15.06 -1.89
C GLU A 96 6.62 -14.04 -1.52
N LEU A 97 7.60 -13.81 -2.40
CA LEU A 97 8.60 -12.76 -2.18
C LEU A 97 7.96 -11.36 -2.17
N CYS A 98 7.02 -11.10 -3.08
CA CYS A 98 6.26 -9.85 -3.11
C CYS A 98 5.43 -9.66 -1.83
N ARG A 99 4.76 -10.71 -1.33
CA ARG A 99 4.02 -10.66 -0.05
C ARG A 99 4.93 -10.29 1.11
N GLN A 100 6.10 -10.90 1.21
CA GLN A 100 7.08 -10.57 2.24
C GLN A 100 7.60 -9.13 2.10
N ALA A 101 7.84 -8.66 0.87
CA ALA A 101 8.28 -7.29 0.61
C ALA A 101 7.21 -6.26 1.03
N VAL A 102 5.94 -6.51 0.67
CA VAL A 102 4.80 -5.66 1.08
C VAL A 102 4.67 -5.62 2.60
N GLN A 103 4.77 -6.75 3.29
CA GLN A 103 4.71 -6.81 4.75
C GLN A 103 5.83 -5.98 5.40
N LYS A 104 7.07 -6.10 4.91
CA LYS A 104 8.21 -5.32 5.41
C LYS A 104 8.04 -3.82 5.16
N ALA A 105 7.57 -3.43 3.98
CA ALA A 105 7.31 -2.04 3.62
C ALA A 105 6.18 -1.44 4.49
N ASP A 106 5.09 -2.18 4.68
CA ASP A 106 3.96 -1.77 5.53
C ASP A 106 4.38 -1.60 7.00
N ALA A 107 5.17 -2.53 7.53
CA ALA A 107 5.71 -2.42 8.89
C ALA A 107 6.56 -1.15 9.07
N ALA A 108 7.40 -0.80 8.07
CA ALA A 108 8.21 0.40 8.10
C ALA A 108 7.37 1.69 8.07
N VAL A 109 6.31 1.74 7.24
CA VAL A 109 5.37 2.87 7.20
C VAL A 109 4.66 3.01 8.55
N LYS A 110 4.11 1.92 9.09
CA LYS A 110 3.42 1.92 10.39
C LYS A 110 4.31 2.37 11.53
N ALA A 111 5.60 2.00 11.52
CA ALA A 111 6.55 2.46 12.53
C ALA A 111 6.72 3.99 12.50
N LEU A 112 6.86 4.58 11.31
CA LEU A 112 6.99 6.03 11.14
C LEU A 112 5.69 6.78 11.48
N GLU A 113 4.53 6.22 11.13
CA GLU A 113 3.23 6.79 11.48
C GLU A 113 3.01 6.81 12.99
N LYS A 114 3.34 5.70 13.69
CA LYS A 114 3.31 5.66 15.15
C LYS A 114 4.24 6.70 15.78
N LEU A 115 5.45 6.88 15.23
CA LEU A 115 6.38 7.90 15.69
C LEU A 115 5.81 9.31 15.50
N LYS A 116 5.23 9.60 14.33
CA LYS A 116 4.56 10.87 14.03
C LYS A 116 3.43 11.15 15.02
N THR A 117 2.56 10.17 15.28
CA THR A 117 1.46 10.31 16.23
C THR A 117 1.97 10.59 17.65
N ARG A 118 3.02 9.90 18.11
CA ARG A 118 3.62 10.17 19.43
C ARG A 118 4.18 11.58 19.53
N GLN A 119 4.93 12.04 18.52
CA GLN A 119 5.49 13.39 18.51
C GLN A 119 4.40 14.46 18.46
N LEU A 120 3.32 14.23 17.70
CA LEU A 120 2.17 15.12 17.66
C LEU A 120 1.50 15.23 19.04
N GLN A 121 1.25 14.09 19.69
CA GLN A 121 0.68 14.07 21.04
C GLN A 121 1.56 14.80 22.05
N GLN A 122 2.88 14.66 21.95
CA GLN A 122 3.80 15.38 22.82
C GLN A 122 3.76 16.89 22.56
N ALA A 123 3.79 17.32 21.29
CA ALA A 123 3.70 18.73 20.94
C ALA A 123 2.37 19.35 21.41
N GLN A 124 1.25 18.62 21.27
CA GLN A 124 -0.06 19.06 21.77
C GLN A 124 -0.07 19.23 23.30
N LYS A 125 0.53 18.29 24.04
CA LYS A 125 0.66 18.42 25.51
C LYS A 125 1.52 19.61 25.92
N GLU A 126 2.60 19.87 25.18
CA GLU A 126 3.47 21.03 25.44
C GLU A 126 2.75 22.35 25.11
N GLU A 127 1.98 22.39 24.02
CA GLU A 127 1.16 23.56 23.66
C GLU A 127 0.06 23.80 24.69
N GLN A 128 -0.65 22.76 25.14
CA GLN A 128 -1.65 22.85 26.22
C GLN A 128 -1.04 23.39 27.51
N LYS A 129 0.12 22.87 27.94
CA LYS A 129 0.81 23.39 29.12
C LYS A 129 1.17 24.87 28.98
N ARG A 130 1.62 25.30 27.80
CA ARG A 130 1.92 26.71 27.53
C ARG A 130 0.66 27.56 27.59
N THR A 131 -0.43 27.12 26.96
CA THR A 131 -1.70 27.85 27.04
C THR A 131 -2.21 27.94 28.46
N ASP A 132 -2.12 26.86 29.24
CA ASP A 132 -2.52 26.83 30.64
C ASP A 132 -1.69 27.82 31.48
N LEU A 133 -0.37 27.85 31.30
CA LEU A 133 0.49 28.83 31.97
C LEU A 133 0.14 30.26 31.56
N THR A 134 -0.01 30.56 30.26
CA THR A 134 -0.38 31.91 29.82
C THR A 134 -1.76 32.34 30.33
N THR A 135 -2.74 31.43 30.40
CA THR A 135 -4.06 31.75 30.95
C THR A 135 -4.01 32.00 32.45
N GLN A 136 -3.20 31.24 33.20
CA GLN A 136 -2.94 31.50 34.62
C GLN A 136 -2.26 32.85 34.84
N GLU A 137 -1.23 33.18 34.05
CA GLU A 137 -0.54 34.48 34.10
C GLU A 137 -1.51 35.64 33.79
N ILE A 138 -2.34 35.52 32.77
CA ILE A 138 -3.37 36.54 32.43
C ILE A 138 -4.39 36.67 33.57
N TRP A 139 -4.84 35.57 34.16
CA TRP A 139 -5.78 35.58 35.28
C TRP A 139 -5.17 36.25 36.52
N LEU A 140 -3.92 35.92 36.85
CA LEU A 140 -3.18 36.55 37.95
C LEU A 140 -2.97 38.04 37.70
N ALA A 141 -2.54 38.43 36.50
CA ALA A 141 -2.35 39.84 36.13
C ALA A 141 -3.66 40.64 36.18
N ARG A 142 -4.79 40.03 35.77
CA ARG A 142 -6.11 40.68 35.83
C ARG A 142 -6.62 40.87 37.25
N ASN A 143 -6.40 39.90 38.14
CA ASN A 143 -7.00 39.89 39.48
C ASN A 143 -6.08 40.44 40.57
N PHE A 144 -4.76 40.36 40.37
CA PHE A 144 -3.73 40.72 41.37
C PHE A 144 -2.62 41.60 40.79
N GLY A 145 -2.72 42.03 39.53
CA GLY A 145 -1.79 43.00 38.96
C GLY A 145 -1.85 44.34 39.71
N PRO A 146 -0.76 45.12 39.71
CA PRO A 146 -0.71 46.38 40.45
C PRO A 146 -1.84 47.29 39.96
N THR A 147 -2.78 47.64 40.85
CA THR A 147 -3.74 48.70 40.61
C THR A 147 -2.97 50.02 40.54
N SER A 148 -2.43 50.35 39.37
CA SER A 148 -1.77 51.62 39.13
C SER A 148 -2.74 52.80 38.99
N ASP A 149 -3.99 52.68 39.46
CA ASP A 149 -4.95 53.79 39.51
C ASP A 149 -5.87 53.68 40.73
N ARG A 150 -5.28 53.69 41.92
CA ARG A 150 -6.03 53.98 43.14
C ARG A 150 -5.24 54.83 44.13
N SER A 151 -4.61 55.89 43.64
CA SER A 151 -4.24 57.02 44.48
C SER A 151 -4.04 58.28 43.64
N MET A 152 -5.02 59.18 43.67
CA MET A 152 -4.88 60.64 43.83
C MET A 152 -6.10 61.38 43.26
N SER A 153 -7.14 61.51 44.07
CA SER A 153 -8.01 62.70 44.12
C SER A 153 -8.87 62.67 45.38
N LEU A 154 -8.21 62.63 46.54
CA LEU A 154 -8.76 63.20 47.77
C LEU A 154 -8.23 64.63 47.87
N ASN A 155 -9.15 65.55 48.13
CA ASN A 155 -8.96 66.93 48.60
C ASN A 155 -8.54 67.99 47.58
N ASN A 156 -9.52 68.80 47.17
CA ASN A 156 -9.36 70.25 47.21
C ASN A 156 -10.69 70.88 47.67
N SER A 157 -10.75 71.19 48.96
CA SER A 157 -11.57 72.26 49.51
C SER A 157 -10.98 73.60 49.07
N THR A 158 -11.77 74.49 48.44
CA THR A 158 -11.79 75.95 48.66
C THR A 158 -12.72 76.65 47.67
N ASP A 159 -13.67 77.41 48.25
CA ASP A 159 -14.20 78.72 47.84
C ASP A 159 -15.02 78.92 46.54
N ARG A 160 -16.13 79.67 46.74
CA ARG A 160 -17.07 80.36 45.81
C ARG A 160 -18.46 79.71 45.82
N GLU A 161 -19.55 80.37 46.22
CA GLU A 161 -19.92 81.78 46.45
C GLU A 161 -20.95 81.87 47.60
#